data_AF-A0A370BBS1-F1
#
_entry.id   AF-A0A370BBS1-F1
#
_cell.length_a   1.000
_cell.length_b   1.000
_cell.length_c   1.000
_cell.angle_alpha   90.00
_cell.angle_beta   90.00
_cell.angle_gamma   90.00
#
_symmetry.space_group_name_H-M   'P 1'
#
loop_
_entity.id
_entity.type
_entity.pdbx_description
1 polymer ?
#
loop_
_entity_poly.entity_id
_entity_poly.type
_entity_poly.pdbx_seq_one_letter_code
_entity_poly.pdbx_strand_id
1 'polypeptide(L)'
;DAALVDSKDSIGGRLPMAVALIALTTFALLFLFTGSIVQPLRALVLNVISLAATLGVMTWIFQDGHFSSLLGFTAQPMEMSMTVLMFCIAFGLSMDYEVFVTSRIKELHDLGADNETAVTDGLGHTGRIVSAAAFLLAVSFFAFGTAKISFMQMFGLGSGLAILIDALAVRGVLVPAAMRLLGGSAWYAPGPLRRFHDRFGLSEGGPDHPAVAAEAPAKDTARV
;
A
#
# COMPACT_ATOMS: atom_id res chain seq x y z
N ASP A 1 -30.53 -20.94 6.24
CA ASP A 1 -30.73 -19.67 5.51
C ASP A 1 -30.28 -19.75 4.06
N ALA A 2 -31.22 -19.97 3.14
CA ALA A 2 -30.94 -20.02 1.70
C ALA A 2 -30.36 -18.70 1.17
N ALA A 3 -30.78 -17.54 1.71
CA ALA A 3 -30.23 -16.23 1.34
C ALA A 3 -28.75 -16.04 1.72
N LEU A 4 -28.29 -16.65 2.82
CA LEU A 4 -26.88 -16.64 3.22
C LEU A 4 -26.02 -17.57 2.36
N VAL A 5 -26.59 -18.66 1.83
CA VAL A 5 -25.91 -19.57 0.90
C VAL A 5 -25.82 -18.93 -0.49
N ASP A 6 -26.90 -18.33 -0.98
CA ASP A 6 -26.93 -17.63 -2.28
C ASP A 6 -25.99 -16.42 -2.29
N SER A 7 -25.91 -15.68 -1.17
CA SER A 7 -24.96 -14.57 -1.01
C SER A 7 -23.51 -15.07 -0.98
N LYS A 8 -23.24 -16.22 -0.33
CA LYS A 8 -21.91 -16.84 -0.30
C LYS A 8 -21.49 -17.35 -1.68
N ASP A 9 -22.37 -17.97 -2.45
CA ASP A 9 -22.07 -18.48 -3.80
C ASP A 9 -21.89 -17.35 -4.82
N SER A 10 -22.72 -16.29 -4.75
CA SER A 10 -22.61 -15.13 -5.63
C SER A 10 -21.35 -14.29 -5.36
N ILE A 11 -20.98 -14.11 -4.07
CA ILE A 11 -19.75 -13.42 -3.67
C ILE A 11 -18.52 -14.29 -3.96
N GLY A 12 -18.58 -15.59 -3.64
CA GLY A 12 -17.50 -16.55 -3.87
C GLY A 12 -17.15 -16.72 -5.35
N GLY A 13 -18.15 -16.74 -6.24
CA GLY A 13 -17.92 -16.86 -7.69
C GLY A 13 -17.29 -15.62 -8.33
N ARG A 14 -17.51 -14.42 -7.77
CA ARG A 14 -17.00 -13.15 -8.31
C ARG A 14 -15.72 -12.66 -7.64
N LEU A 15 -15.45 -13.09 -6.41
CA LEU A 15 -14.24 -12.76 -5.66
C LEU A 15 -12.94 -12.99 -6.47
N PRO A 16 -12.73 -14.13 -7.16
CA PRO A 16 -11.53 -14.36 -7.94
C PRO A 16 -11.37 -13.36 -9.08
N MET A 17 -12.48 -13.02 -9.76
CA MET A 17 -12.47 -12.04 -10.83
C MET A 17 -12.19 -10.63 -10.30
N ALA A 18 -12.78 -10.26 -9.17
CA ALA A 18 -12.53 -8.98 -8.52
C ALA A 18 -11.06 -8.85 -8.09
N VAL A 19 -10.50 -9.88 -7.44
CA VAL A 19 -9.09 -9.91 -7.03
C VAL A 19 -8.17 -9.86 -8.26
N ALA A 20 -8.47 -10.63 -9.31
CA ALA A 20 -7.69 -10.60 -10.54
C ALA A 20 -7.71 -9.23 -11.22
N LEU A 21 -8.89 -8.59 -11.28
CA LEU A 21 -9.04 -7.26 -11.87
C LEU A 21 -8.25 -6.24 -11.05
N ILE A 22 -8.43 -6.22 -9.73
CA ILE A 22 -7.70 -5.34 -8.81
C ILE A 22 -6.19 -5.54 -8.94
N ALA A 23 -5.72 -6.80 -8.91
CA ALA A 23 -4.30 -7.10 -9.01
C ALA A 23 -3.73 -6.64 -10.37
N LEU A 24 -4.46 -6.86 -11.46
CA LEU A 24 -4.03 -6.47 -12.80
C LEU A 24 -4.03 -4.96 -12.99
N THR A 25 -5.05 -4.25 -12.51
CA THR A 25 -5.11 -2.78 -12.60
C THR A 25 -4.05 -2.13 -11.73
N THR A 26 -3.90 -2.58 -10.48
CA THR A 26 -2.81 -2.16 -9.59
C THR A 26 -1.45 -2.41 -10.23
N PHE A 27 -1.26 -3.61 -10.79
CA PHE A 27 0.01 -3.96 -11.44
C PHE A 27 0.30 -3.04 -12.62
N ALA A 28 -0.68 -2.83 -13.50
CA ALA A 28 -0.55 -1.98 -14.66
C ALA A 28 -0.26 -0.52 -14.27
N LEU A 29 -0.98 0.02 -13.29
CA LEU A 29 -0.78 1.39 -12.80
C LEU A 29 0.61 1.57 -12.22
N LEU A 30 1.04 0.71 -11.28
CA LEU A 30 2.36 0.80 -10.69
C LEU A 30 3.47 0.53 -11.70
N PHE A 31 3.25 -0.35 -12.67
CA PHE A 31 4.23 -0.60 -13.73
C PHE A 31 4.36 0.63 -14.64
N LEU A 32 3.26 1.26 -15.02
CA LEU A 32 3.25 2.46 -15.85
C LEU A 32 3.83 3.68 -15.13
N PHE A 33 3.67 3.72 -13.81
CA PHE A 33 4.18 4.77 -12.97
C PHE A 33 5.65 4.57 -12.61
N THR A 34 6.08 3.34 -12.28
CA THR A 34 7.46 3.06 -11.85
C THR A 34 8.40 2.63 -12.95
N GLY A 35 7.88 2.03 -14.03
CA GLY A 35 8.68 1.37 -15.06
C GLY A 35 9.34 0.07 -14.60
N SER A 36 9.06 -0.39 -13.37
CA SER A 36 9.61 -1.63 -12.80
C SER A 36 8.51 -2.67 -12.66
N ILE A 37 8.86 -3.94 -12.87
CA ILE A 37 7.95 -5.08 -12.61
C ILE A 37 8.02 -5.53 -11.15
N VAL A 38 9.16 -5.26 -10.51
CA VAL A 38 9.42 -5.67 -9.13
C VAL A 38 8.62 -4.81 -8.15
N GLN A 39 8.44 -3.52 -8.44
CA GLN A 39 7.65 -2.60 -7.60
C GLN A 39 6.18 -3.04 -7.46
N PRO A 40 5.42 -3.26 -8.55
CA PRO A 40 4.05 -3.75 -8.45
C PRO A 40 3.94 -5.13 -7.79
N LEU A 41 4.87 -6.05 -8.09
CA LEU A 41 4.86 -7.38 -7.51
C LEU A 41 5.06 -7.34 -5.99
N ARG A 42 6.04 -6.55 -5.53
CA ARG A 42 6.28 -6.30 -4.10
C ARG A 42 5.02 -5.74 -3.43
N ALA A 43 4.43 -4.70 -4.02
CA ALA A 43 3.22 -4.07 -3.48
C ALA A 43 2.08 -5.08 -3.31
N LEU A 44 1.82 -5.92 -4.31
CA LEU A 44 0.80 -6.97 -4.22
C LEU A 44 1.11 -7.99 -3.13
N VAL A 45 2.36 -8.46 -3.01
CA VAL A 45 2.77 -9.41 -1.97
C VAL A 45 2.59 -8.81 -0.58
N LEU A 46 3.03 -7.58 -0.36
CA LEU A 46 2.88 -6.88 0.91
C LEU A 46 1.41 -6.64 1.26
N ASN A 47 0.56 -6.34 0.27
CA ASN A 47 -0.88 -6.21 0.48
C ASN A 47 -1.53 -7.52 0.89
N VAL A 48 -1.13 -8.65 0.30
CA VAL A 48 -1.64 -9.96 0.70
C VAL A 48 -1.23 -10.28 2.14
N ILE A 49 0.01 -9.97 2.52
CA ILE A 49 0.49 -10.16 3.91
C ILE A 49 -0.28 -9.26 4.87
N SER A 50 -0.45 -7.97 4.54
CA SER A 50 -1.24 -6.99 5.30
C SER A 50 -2.67 -7.47 5.53
N LEU A 51 -3.30 -7.95 4.47
CA LEU A 51 -4.67 -8.44 4.51
C LEU A 51 -4.79 -9.72 5.36
N ALA A 52 -3.88 -10.67 5.17
CA ALA A 52 -3.86 -11.89 5.96
C ALA A 52 -3.66 -11.59 7.46
N ALA A 53 -2.75 -10.67 7.79
CA ALA A 53 -2.53 -10.22 9.15
C ALA A 53 -3.78 -9.55 9.73
N THR A 54 -4.40 -8.64 8.97
CA THR A 54 -5.62 -7.94 9.39
C THR A 54 -6.77 -8.92 9.64
N LEU A 55 -7.06 -9.82 8.69
CA LEU A 55 -8.10 -10.83 8.84
C LEU A 55 -7.80 -11.78 10.01
N GLY A 56 -6.54 -12.18 10.19
CA GLY A 56 -6.10 -12.99 11.33
C GLY A 56 -6.33 -12.30 12.67
N VAL A 57 -5.96 -11.03 12.80
CA VAL A 57 -6.21 -10.25 14.02
C VAL A 57 -7.71 -10.05 14.26
N MET A 58 -8.49 -9.86 13.20
CA MET A 58 -9.93 -9.66 13.31
C MET A 58 -10.69 -10.92 13.71
N THR A 59 -10.32 -12.07 13.14
CA THR A 59 -10.85 -13.36 13.56
C THR A 59 -10.50 -13.63 15.02
N TRP A 60 -9.26 -13.36 15.42
CA TRP A 60 -8.80 -13.54 16.79
C TRP A 60 -9.54 -12.63 17.81
N ILE A 61 -9.81 -11.36 17.47
CA ILE A 61 -10.53 -10.44 18.37
C ILE A 61 -12.04 -10.77 18.39
N PHE A 62 -12.67 -10.84 17.22
CA PHE A 62 -14.14 -10.85 17.13
C PHE A 62 -14.78 -12.23 17.04
N GLN A 63 -14.10 -13.20 16.42
CA GLN A 63 -14.61 -14.58 16.35
C GLN A 63 -14.22 -15.37 17.58
N ASP A 64 -12.94 -15.33 17.98
CA ASP A 64 -12.47 -16.03 19.19
C ASP A 64 -12.83 -15.28 20.48
N GLY A 65 -13.29 -14.03 20.37
CA GLY A 65 -13.84 -13.26 21.49
C GLY A 65 -12.79 -12.66 22.43
N HIS A 66 -11.53 -12.58 22.01
CA HIS A 66 -10.50 -11.86 22.78
C HIS A 66 -10.87 -10.38 22.89
N PHE A 67 -10.78 -9.80 24.09
CA PHE A 67 -11.22 -8.43 24.42
C PHE A 67 -12.74 -8.20 24.42
N SER A 68 -13.58 -9.22 24.25
CA SER A 68 -15.05 -9.09 24.34
C SER A 68 -15.52 -8.46 25.65
N SER A 69 -14.90 -8.82 26.78
CA SER A 69 -15.21 -8.28 28.11
C SER A 69 -14.82 -6.80 28.28
N LEU A 70 -13.77 -6.34 27.60
CA LEU A 70 -13.26 -4.97 27.70
C LEU A 70 -14.04 -4.01 26.77
N LEU A 71 -14.38 -4.49 25.58
CA LEU A 71 -15.04 -3.71 24.54
C LEU A 71 -16.58 -3.87 24.53
N GLY A 72 -17.11 -4.75 25.39
CA GLY A 72 -18.55 -4.92 25.60
C GLY A 72 -19.30 -5.49 24.40
N PHE A 73 -18.63 -6.27 23.55
CA PHE A 73 -19.24 -6.92 22.38
C PHE A 73 -19.43 -8.42 22.61
N THR A 74 -20.40 -9.02 21.90
CA THR A 74 -20.58 -10.47 21.86
C THR A 74 -19.80 -11.04 20.69
N ALA A 75 -19.00 -12.08 20.92
CA ALA A 75 -18.26 -12.76 19.86
C ALA A 75 -19.26 -13.36 18.85
N GLN A 76 -19.12 -12.99 17.58
CA GLN A 76 -20.00 -13.46 16.51
C GLN A 76 -19.19 -13.76 15.24
N PRO A 77 -19.64 -14.73 14.42
CA PRO A 77 -19.05 -14.94 13.11
C PRO A 77 -19.10 -13.67 12.28
N MET A 78 -17.99 -13.34 11.65
CA MET A 78 -17.92 -12.14 10.81
C MET A 78 -18.81 -12.35 9.58
N GLU A 79 -19.69 -11.39 9.34
CA GLU A 79 -20.54 -11.39 8.17
C GLU A 79 -19.68 -11.13 6.91
N MET A 80 -19.89 -11.94 5.87
CA MET A 80 -19.03 -11.97 4.68
C MET A 80 -19.00 -10.62 3.95
N SER A 81 -20.14 -9.94 3.83
CA SER A 81 -20.23 -8.63 3.18
C SER A 81 -19.41 -7.58 3.92
N MET A 82 -19.41 -7.62 5.26
CA MET A 82 -18.59 -6.75 6.08
C MET A 82 -17.09 -7.02 5.92
N THR A 83 -16.70 -8.31 5.90
CA THR A 83 -15.31 -8.70 5.64
C THR A 83 -14.84 -8.19 4.28
N VAL A 84 -15.67 -8.33 3.25
CA VAL A 84 -15.37 -7.84 1.90
C VAL A 84 -15.29 -6.32 1.87
N LEU A 85 -16.20 -5.61 2.54
CA LEU A 85 -16.16 -4.14 2.61
C LEU A 85 -14.89 -3.64 3.31
N MET A 86 -14.53 -4.24 4.44
CA MET A 86 -13.31 -3.91 5.17
C MET A 86 -12.07 -4.23 4.34
N PHE A 87 -12.07 -5.35 3.60
CA PHE A 87 -11.03 -5.66 2.62
C PHE A 87 -10.91 -4.56 1.56
N CYS A 88 -12.02 -4.14 0.95
CA CYS A 88 -12.00 -3.09 -0.07
C CYS A 88 -11.43 -1.77 0.47
N ILE A 89 -11.82 -1.38 1.70
CA ILE A 89 -11.32 -0.16 2.34
C ILE A 89 -9.83 -0.28 2.66
N ALA A 90 -9.42 -1.36 3.34
CA ALA A 90 -8.03 -1.56 3.73
C ALA A 90 -7.11 -1.66 2.50
N PHE A 91 -7.53 -2.39 1.47
CA PHE A 91 -6.80 -2.53 0.22
C PHE A 91 -6.72 -1.20 -0.54
N GLY A 92 -7.84 -0.49 -0.69
CA GLY A 92 -7.88 0.80 -1.38
C GLY A 92 -6.98 1.84 -0.71
N LEU A 93 -7.13 2.00 0.60
CA LEU A 93 -6.27 2.90 1.38
C LEU A 93 -4.79 2.49 1.32
N SER A 94 -4.52 1.18 1.36
CA SER A 94 -3.15 0.70 1.18
C SER A 94 -2.60 1.08 -0.19
N MET A 95 -3.36 0.89 -1.26
CA MET A 95 -2.89 1.23 -2.59
C MET A 95 -2.62 2.72 -2.76
N ASP A 96 -3.49 3.58 -2.23
CA ASP A 96 -3.33 5.04 -2.29
C ASP A 96 -2.02 5.48 -1.62
N TYR A 97 -1.74 4.97 -0.43
CA TYR A 97 -0.50 5.28 0.26
C TYR A 97 0.73 4.63 -0.40
N GLU A 98 0.58 3.48 -1.05
CA GLU A 98 1.70 2.76 -1.66
C GLU A 98 2.19 3.51 -2.88
N VAL A 99 1.25 4.01 -3.69
CA VAL A 99 1.52 4.90 -4.81
C VAL A 99 2.19 6.18 -4.31
N PHE A 100 1.70 6.80 -3.23
CA PHE A 100 2.29 8.03 -2.69
C PHE A 100 3.74 7.84 -2.21
N VAL A 101 4.00 6.80 -1.43
CA VAL A 101 5.35 6.50 -0.93
C VAL A 101 6.28 6.10 -2.08
N THR A 102 5.82 5.23 -2.98
CA THR A 102 6.62 4.78 -4.11
C THR A 102 6.91 5.91 -5.10
N SER A 103 5.96 6.84 -5.30
CA SER A 103 6.16 8.08 -6.07
C SER A 103 7.31 8.89 -5.53
N ARG A 104 7.31 9.18 -4.23
CA ARG A 104 8.39 9.98 -3.64
C ARG A 104 9.75 9.28 -3.71
N ILE A 105 9.79 7.97 -3.44
CA ILE A 105 11.05 7.20 -3.54
C ILE A 105 11.54 7.19 -4.99
N LYS A 106 10.64 7.01 -5.95
CA LYS A 106 10.97 7.03 -7.37
C LYS A 106 11.50 8.38 -7.82
N GLU A 107 10.88 9.48 -7.41
CA GLU A 107 11.34 10.83 -7.73
C GLU A 107 12.80 11.04 -7.30
N LEU A 108 13.16 10.61 -6.08
CA LEU A 108 14.53 10.69 -5.57
C LEU A 108 15.49 9.78 -6.34
N HIS A 109 15.05 8.58 -6.69
CA HIS A 109 15.83 7.65 -7.51
C HIS A 109 16.08 8.22 -8.92
N ASP A 110 15.07 8.82 -9.55
CA ASP A 110 15.17 9.43 -10.88
C ASP A 110 16.08 10.67 -10.87
N LEU A 111 16.19 11.37 -9.73
CA LEU A 111 17.19 12.42 -9.48
C LEU A 111 18.62 11.88 -9.25
N GLY A 112 18.81 10.56 -9.28
CA GLY A 112 20.12 9.91 -9.19
C GLY A 112 20.54 9.49 -7.77
N ALA A 113 19.63 9.54 -6.79
CA ALA A 113 19.92 9.00 -5.46
C ALA A 113 20.08 7.48 -5.51
N ASP A 114 20.99 6.94 -4.71
CA ASP A 114 21.10 5.50 -4.52
C ASP A 114 19.84 4.97 -3.82
N ASN A 115 19.55 3.67 -4.02
CA ASN A 115 18.31 3.07 -3.54
C ASN A 115 18.13 3.16 -2.01
N GLU A 116 19.23 3.17 -1.23
CA GLU A 116 19.11 3.30 0.22
C GLU A 116 18.71 4.73 0.59
N THR A 117 19.40 5.74 0.06
CA THR A 117 19.08 7.15 0.30
C THR A 117 17.68 7.53 -0.21
N ALA A 118 17.29 7.06 -1.40
CA ALA A 118 15.96 7.32 -1.96
C ALA A 118 14.85 6.79 -1.05
N VAL A 119 15.05 5.61 -0.44
CA VAL A 119 14.10 5.01 0.49
C VAL A 119 14.09 5.77 1.82
N THR A 120 15.26 6.09 2.40
CA THR A 120 15.32 6.80 3.69
C THR A 120 14.72 8.19 3.61
N ASP A 121 15.05 8.96 2.57
CA ASP A 121 14.62 10.34 2.43
C ASP A 121 13.16 10.41 1.95
N GLY A 122 12.77 9.49 1.06
CA GLY A 122 11.40 9.37 0.59
C GLY A 122 10.45 9.04 1.73
N LEU A 123 10.81 8.07 2.58
CA LEU A 123 10.01 7.67 3.73
C LEU A 123 10.09 8.67 4.90
N GLY A 124 11.24 9.34 5.09
CA GLY A 124 11.43 10.33 6.14
C GLY A 124 10.50 11.55 5.98
N HIS A 125 10.31 12.01 4.75
CA HIS A 125 9.41 13.13 4.46
C HIS A 125 7.92 12.72 4.42
N THR A 126 7.60 11.60 3.78
CA THR A 126 6.20 11.20 3.57
C THR A 126 5.63 10.42 4.75
N GLY A 127 6.46 9.70 5.49
CA GLY A 127 6.04 8.78 6.55
C GLY A 127 5.29 9.49 7.69
N ARG A 128 5.70 10.72 8.04
CA ARG A 128 4.99 11.52 9.07
C ARG A 128 3.58 11.91 8.61
N ILE A 129 3.43 12.29 7.35
CA ILE A 129 2.15 12.70 6.76
C ILE A 129 1.22 11.48 6.67
N VAL A 130 1.73 10.36 6.15
CA VAL A 130 0.98 9.10 6.02
C VAL A 130 0.54 8.58 7.38
N SER A 131 1.44 8.54 8.36
CA SER A 131 1.11 8.06 9.72
C SER A 131 0.09 8.96 10.41
N ALA A 132 0.18 10.28 10.24
CA ALA A 132 -0.80 11.21 10.77
C ALA A 132 -2.18 11.01 10.14
N ALA A 133 -2.25 10.86 8.80
CA ALA A 133 -3.50 10.59 8.09
C ALA A 133 -4.11 9.25 8.53
N ALA A 134 -3.30 8.19 8.63
CA ALA A 134 -3.73 6.88 9.10
C ALA A 134 -4.29 6.96 10.54
N PHE A 135 -3.66 7.73 11.43
CA PHE A 135 -4.15 7.93 12.78
C PHE A 135 -5.49 8.67 12.83
N LEU A 136 -5.65 9.73 12.04
CA LEU A 136 -6.92 10.47 11.95
C LEU A 136 -8.06 9.59 11.42
N LEU A 137 -7.78 8.77 10.41
CA LEU A 137 -8.74 7.80 9.89
C LEU A 137 -9.08 6.75 10.95
N ALA A 138 -8.06 6.17 11.62
CA ALA A 138 -8.27 5.17 12.66
C ALA A 138 -9.13 5.69 13.81
N VAL A 139 -8.88 6.92 14.29
CA VAL A 139 -9.72 7.56 15.32
C VAL A 139 -11.17 7.71 14.84
N SER A 140 -11.36 8.10 13.58
CA SER A 140 -12.70 8.23 12.98
C SER A 140 -13.42 6.88 12.91
N PHE A 141 -12.73 5.82 12.52
CA PHE A 141 -13.30 4.46 12.51
C PHE A 141 -13.56 3.93 13.92
N PHE A 142 -12.68 4.19 14.88
CA PHE A 142 -12.87 3.81 16.28
C PHE A 142 -14.07 4.50 16.93
N ALA A 143 -14.48 5.67 16.44
CA ALA A 143 -15.74 6.29 16.88
C ALA A 143 -16.95 5.38 16.63
N PHE A 144 -16.97 4.59 15.55
CA PHE A 144 -18.02 3.59 15.30
C PHE A 144 -18.01 2.45 16.32
N GLY A 145 -16.89 2.21 17.00
CA GLY A 145 -16.77 1.30 18.14
C GLY A 145 -17.69 1.65 19.32
N THR A 146 -18.11 2.91 19.42
CA THR A 146 -19.04 3.38 20.48
C THR A 146 -20.51 3.08 20.17
N ALA A 147 -20.82 2.60 18.96
CA ALA A 147 -22.18 2.25 18.57
C ALA A 147 -22.68 1.03 19.37
N LYS A 148 -23.97 1.02 19.72
CA LYS A 148 -24.62 -0.13 20.40
C LYS A 148 -24.94 -1.30 19.47
N ILE A 149 -24.52 -1.21 18.21
CA ILE A 149 -24.78 -2.21 17.18
C ILE A 149 -23.46 -2.96 16.95
N SER A 150 -23.40 -4.24 17.34
CA SER A 150 -22.15 -5.03 17.27
C SER A 150 -21.52 -5.05 15.88
N PHE A 151 -22.32 -5.05 14.82
CA PHE A 151 -21.86 -4.89 13.44
C PHE A 151 -21.00 -3.63 13.24
N MET A 152 -21.50 -2.49 13.71
CA MET A 152 -20.84 -1.19 13.54
C MET A 152 -19.59 -1.08 14.42
N GLN A 153 -19.58 -1.76 15.58
CA GLN A 153 -18.40 -1.89 16.43
C GLN A 153 -17.30 -2.70 15.74
N MET A 154 -17.63 -3.88 15.22
CA MET A 154 -16.67 -4.73 14.51
C MET A 154 -16.11 -4.01 13.28
N PHE A 155 -16.95 -3.33 12.51
CA PHE A 155 -16.52 -2.55 11.35
C PHE A 155 -15.58 -1.41 11.74
N GLY A 156 -15.91 -0.64 12.78
CA GLY A 156 -15.12 0.49 13.25
C GLY A 156 -13.77 0.09 13.82
N LEU A 157 -13.77 -0.81 14.80
CA LEU A 157 -12.54 -1.34 15.39
C LEU A 157 -11.71 -2.08 14.35
N GLY A 158 -12.35 -2.87 13.48
CA GLY A 158 -11.63 -3.66 12.49
C GLY A 158 -11.00 -2.84 11.39
N SER A 159 -11.74 -1.91 10.79
CA SER A 159 -11.20 -1.03 9.76
C SER A 159 -10.14 -0.10 10.33
N GLY A 160 -10.35 0.45 11.54
CA GLY A 160 -9.35 1.28 12.21
C GLY A 160 -8.05 0.52 12.48
N LEU A 161 -8.13 -0.72 12.97
CA LEU A 161 -6.95 -1.53 13.23
C LEU A 161 -6.26 -1.97 11.92
N ALA A 162 -7.02 -2.32 10.88
CA ALA A 162 -6.49 -2.63 9.55
C ALA A 162 -5.62 -1.49 9.01
N ILE A 163 -6.13 -0.26 9.10
CA ILE A 163 -5.43 0.95 8.65
C ILE A 163 -4.14 1.17 9.45
N LEU A 164 -4.18 0.98 10.77
CA LEU A 164 -2.99 1.14 11.61
C LEU A 164 -1.93 0.06 11.33
N ILE A 165 -2.36 -1.20 11.15
CA ILE A 165 -1.44 -2.29 10.79
C ILE A 165 -0.78 -1.98 9.45
N ASP A 166 -1.55 -1.56 8.45
CA ASP A 166 -0.99 -1.21 7.14
C ASP A 166 -0.01 -0.03 7.24
N ALA A 167 -0.43 1.07 7.86
CA ALA A 167 0.39 2.27 7.95
C ALA A 167 1.67 2.09 8.78
N LEU A 168 1.63 1.31 9.86
CA LEU A 168 2.75 1.17 10.78
C LEU A 168 3.61 -0.06 10.46
N ALA A 169 2.99 -1.24 10.34
CA ALA A 169 3.73 -2.47 10.14
C ALA A 169 4.14 -2.63 8.67
N VAL A 170 3.22 -2.38 7.73
CA VAL A 170 3.54 -2.58 6.32
C VAL A 170 4.40 -1.44 5.80
N ARG A 171 3.94 -0.19 5.90
CA ARG A 171 4.66 0.96 5.33
C ARG A 171 5.85 1.38 6.17
N GLY A 172 5.69 1.38 7.49
CA GLY A 172 6.75 1.78 8.40
C GLY A 172 7.89 0.77 8.47
N VAL A 173 7.63 -0.52 8.21
CA VAL A 173 8.62 -1.59 8.42
C VAL A 173 8.81 -2.49 7.20
N LEU A 174 7.76 -3.12 6.69
CA LEU A 174 7.90 -4.11 5.61
C LEU A 174 8.34 -3.50 4.27
N VAL A 175 7.81 -2.34 3.89
CA VAL A 175 8.18 -1.65 2.65
C VAL A 175 9.67 -1.29 2.62
N PRO A 176 10.23 -0.57 3.63
CA PRO A 176 11.66 -0.24 3.63
C PRO A 176 12.53 -1.50 3.73
N ALA A 177 12.12 -2.51 4.50
CA ALA A 177 12.84 -3.78 4.58
C ALA A 177 12.88 -4.50 3.22
N ALA A 178 11.74 -4.58 2.52
CA ALA A 178 11.65 -5.18 1.20
C ALA A 178 12.47 -4.42 0.15
N MET A 179 12.45 -3.08 0.19
CA MET A 179 13.29 -2.26 -0.69
C MET A 179 14.78 -2.46 -0.44
N ARG A 180 15.18 -2.57 0.83
CA ARG A 180 16.58 -2.86 1.19
C ARG A 180 17.02 -4.26 0.72
N LEU A 181 16.13 -5.26 0.83
CA LEU A 181 16.40 -6.62 0.35
C LEU A 181 16.49 -6.70 -1.19
N LEU A 182 15.63 -5.96 -1.89
CA LEU A 182 15.61 -5.94 -3.36
C LEU A 182 16.79 -5.13 -3.93
N GLY A 183 17.29 -4.12 -3.22
CA GLY A 183 18.44 -3.31 -3.63
C GLY A 183 18.26 -2.74 -5.05
N GLY A 184 19.30 -2.78 -5.87
CA GLY A 184 19.24 -2.31 -7.27
C GLY A 184 18.27 -3.07 -8.18
N SER A 185 17.84 -4.29 -7.79
CA SER A 185 16.83 -5.05 -8.57
C SER A 185 15.41 -4.52 -8.38
N ALA A 186 15.17 -3.68 -7.37
CA ALA A 186 13.89 -3.03 -7.11
C ALA A 186 13.36 -2.25 -8.34
N TRP A 187 14.25 -1.75 -9.18
CA TRP A 187 13.92 -0.94 -10.36
C TRP A 187 14.05 -1.71 -11.68
N TYR A 188 14.18 -3.03 -11.62
CA TYR A 188 14.41 -3.84 -12.81
C TYR A 188 13.17 -3.93 -13.72
N ALA A 189 13.39 -3.66 -15.00
CA ALA A 189 12.46 -3.93 -16.08
C ALA A 189 13.14 -4.67 -17.24
N PRO A 190 12.53 -5.73 -17.81
CA PRO A 190 12.98 -6.38 -19.04
C PRO A 190 12.98 -5.40 -20.23
N GLY A 191 13.96 -5.51 -21.11
CA GLY A 191 14.15 -4.63 -22.28
C GLY A 191 12.89 -4.29 -23.11
N PRO A 192 12.00 -5.23 -23.47
CA PRO A 192 10.78 -4.90 -24.22
C PRO A 192 9.74 -4.13 -23.39
N LEU A 193 9.66 -4.39 -22.08
CA LEU A 193 8.75 -3.71 -21.15
C LEU A 193 9.24 -2.30 -20.82
N ARG A 194 10.56 -2.10 -20.73
CA ARG A 194 11.16 -0.78 -20.64
C ARG A 194 10.84 0.09 -21.86
N ARG A 195 10.95 -0.45 -23.08
CA ARG A 195 10.56 0.27 -24.32
C ARG A 195 9.07 0.61 -24.38
N PHE A 196 8.21 -0.24 -23.82
CA PHE A 196 6.79 0.05 -23.72
C PHE A 196 6.51 1.17 -22.72
N HIS A 197 7.16 1.13 -21.55
CA HIS A 197 7.10 2.19 -20.57
C HIS A 197 7.66 3.52 -21.11
N ASP A 198 8.77 3.51 -21.85
CA ASP A 198 9.31 4.75 -22.45
C ASP A 198 8.33 5.41 -23.45
N ARG A 199 7.38 4.64 -24.00
CA ARG A 199 6.39 5.12 -24.98
C ARG A 199 5.04 5.52 -24.36
N PHE A 200 4.65 4.92 -23.24
CA PHE A 200 3.34 5.11 -22.61
C PHE A 200 3.39 5.51 -21.13
N GLY A 201 4.57 5.55 -20.54
CA GLY A 201 4.81 5.80 -19.12
C GLY A 201 4.32 7.17 -18.68
N LEU A 202 3.80 7.23 -17.46
CA LEU A 202 3.38 8.48 -16.83
C LEU A 202 4.61 9.08 -16.14
N SER A 203 5.17 10.14 -16.72
CA SER A 203 6.23 10.92 -16.09
C SER A 203 5.61 12.19 -15.50
N GLU A 204 5.78 12.40 -14.19
CA GLU A 204 5.38 13.65 -13.51
C GLU A 204 6.35 14.82 -13.77
N GLY A 205 7.28 14.66 -14.73
CA GLY A 205 8.09 15.74 -15.25
C GLY A 205 7.36 16.46 -16.38
N GLY A 206 6.82 17.64 -16.10
CA GLY A 206 6.46 18.60 -17.15
C GLY A 206 7.67 18.91 -18.04
N PRO A 207 7.46 19.40 -19.28
CA PRO A 207 8.55 19.82 -20.15
C PRO A 207 9.19 21.06 -19.51
N ASP A 208 10.30 20.86 -18.78
CA ASP A 208 11.35 21.83 -18.43
C ASP A 208 11.93 21.54 -17.03
N HIS A 209 12.77 20.50 -16.94
CA HIS A 209 13.93 20.59 -16.06
C HIS A 209 15.15 20.66 -16.98
N PRO A 210 15.72 21.86 -17.21
CA PRO A 210 16.96 21.97 -17.96
C PRO A 210 18.00 21.12 -17.24
N ALA A 211 18.59 20.20 -18.00
CA ALA A 211 19.71 19.39 -17.56
C ALA A 211 20.71 20.29 -16.84
N VAL A 212 20.95 20.01 -15.56
CA VAL A 212 22.06 20.60 -14.83
C VAL A 212 23.30 20.18 -15.60
N ALA A 213 23.78 21.09 -16.45
CA ALA A 213 24.97 20.92 -17.23
C ALA A 213 26.09 20.63 -16.23
N ALA A 214 26.65 19.43 -16.33
CA ALA A 214 27.88 19.08 -15.67
C ALA A 214 28.92 20.14 -16.02
N GLU A 215 29.20 21.04 -15.08
CA GLU A 215 30.27 22.00 -15.18
C GLU A 215 31.57 21.21 -15.22
N ALA A 216 32.14 21.11 -16.42
CA ALA A 216 33.41 20.44 -16.66
C ALA A 216 34.51 21.17 -15.85
N PRO A 217 35.45 20.44 -15.22
CA PRO A 217 36.53 21.09 -14.49
C PRO A 217 37.43 21.82 -15.49
N ALA A 218 37.49 23.15 -15.34
CA ALA A 218 38.38 24.00 -16.11
C ALA A 218 39.85 23.55 -15.90
N LYS A 219 40.42 22.94 -16.94
CA LYS A 219 41.86 22.82 -17.10
C LYS A 219 42.33 24.06 -17.86
N ASP A 220 43.15 24.88 -17.24
CA ASP A 220 44.20 25.67 -17.92
C ASP A 220 45.15 26.22 -16.84
N THR A 221 46.29 25.59 -16.61
CA THR A 221 47.61 25.96 -17.17
C THR A 221 47.95 27.45 -17.05
N ALA A 222 48.76 27.76 -16.03
CA ALA A 222 49.73 28.84 -16.13
C ALA A 222 51.00 28.44 -15.37
N ARG A 223 51.94 27.82 -16.10
CA ARG A 223 53.38 28.08 -15.95
C ARG A 223 53.68 29.26 -16.86
N VAL A 224 54.21 30.36 -16.32
CA VAL A 224 55.49 31.03 -16.66
C VAL A 224 55.77 32.02 -15.53
#